data_AF-A0A348HCW2-F1
#
_entry.id   AF-A0A348HCW2-F1
#
_cell.length_a   1.000
_cell.length_b   1.000
_cell.length_c   1.000
_cell.angle_alpha   90.00
_cell.angle_beta   90.00
_cell.angle_gamma   90.00
#
_symmetry.space_group_name_H-M   'P 1'
#
loop_
_entity.id
_entity.type
_entity.pdbx_description
1 polymer ?
#
loop_
_entity_poly.entity_id
_entity_poly.type
_entity_poly.pdbx_seq_one_letter_code
_entity_poly.pdbx_strand_id
1 'polypeptide(L)'
;MGGLRGPAGRDVLSQRHSLPLYAGSQVGDGTPDPADYPQTAPAVHCAGTGLFDLRQRYLHPIYSRLGNLMALDVPRAKYVRRGLDLDTYYWVPLYGQEEAFTTPPWHLMQPGIDQEVYGEPDYIGALDSIQLNKEATTFRLRYYRNGSHAGFILYTTGDKIDPTDQDNMRKALKDSKGPGNFRNFYMHITDGNKDSVNLIPISEIAAKDDFQAIKGQTRDDQLAAHRVPPQLMGIIPNNTGGFGDIEKAAAVFVANELEPLQETLSEFNDMIGQEVVRFAPFSLSQPRS
;
A
#
# COMPACT_ATOMS: atom_id res chain seq x y z
N MET A 1 -25.96 39.36 25.35
CA MET A 1 -25.48 38.15 26.06
C MET A 1 -25.02 37.18 24.99
N GLY A 2 -23.75 37.03 24.67
CA GLY A 2 -22.62 36.81 25.57
C GLY A 2 -22.33 35.31 25.57
N GLY A 3 -21.44 34.84 24.68
CA GLY A 3 -21.17 33.41 24.49
C GLY A 3 -20.08 33.10 23.47
N LEU A 4 -18.87 33.61 23.75
CA LEU A 4 -17.54 33.06 23.41
C LEU A 4 -17.35 32.37 22.03
N ARG A 5 -16.88 33.16 21.03
CA ARG A 5 -16.09 32.65 19.91
C ARG A 5 -14.71 32.21 20.44
N GLY A 6 -14.46 30.90 20.50
CA GLY A 6 -13.11 30.34 20.66
C GLY A 6 -12.28 30.46 19.38
N PRO A 7 -10.93 30.37 19.45
CA PRO A 7 -10.06 30.67 18.32
C PRO A 7 -10.05 29.49 17.32
N ALA A 8 -10.89 29.56 16.30
CA ALA A 8 -10.83 28.68 15.14
C ALA A 8 -9.62 29.05 14.28
N GLY A 9 -8.52 28.32 14.44
CA GLY A 9 -7.33 28.54 13.60
C GLY A 9 -6.05 27.82 14.02
N ARG A 10 -6.00 27.20 15.21
CA ARG A 10 -4.78 26.49 15.68
C ARG A 10 -4.85 24.96 15.63
N ASP A 11 -6.02 24.35 15.46
CA ASP A 11 -6.19 22.88 15.55
C ASP A 11 -6.20 22.11 14.21
N VAL A 12 -6.30 22.80 13.07
CA VAL A 12 -6.41 22.13 11.76
C VAL A 12 -5.07 21.55 11.28
N LEU A 13 -3.98 22.29 11.52
CA LEU A 13 -2.61 21.82 11.25
C LEU A 13 -2.26 20.54 12.02
N SER A 14 -2.88 20.33 13.19
CA SER A 14 -2.68 19.12 14.00
C SER A 14 -3.23 17.86 13.32
N GLN A 15 -4.35 17.97 12.59
CA GLN A 15 -5.00 16.81 11.95
C GLN A 15 -4.37 16.41 10.60
N ARG A 16 -3.64 17.34 9.97
CA ARG A 16 -2.83 17.10 8.77
C ARG A 16 -1.46 16.59 9.22
N HIS A 17 -1.39 15.35 9.72
CA HIS A 17 -0.13 14.74 10.16
C HIS A 17 0.85 14.52 8.98
N SER A 18 1.58 15.58 8.68
CA SER A 18 2.90 15.67 8.06
C SER A 18 3.56 16.85 8.78
N LEU A 19 4.72 16.65 9.41
CA LEU A 19 5.45 17.76 10.03
C LEU A 19 5.70 18.83 8.97
N PRO A 20 5.31 20.11 9.19
CA PRO A 20 5.53 21.15 8.20
C PRO A 20 7.02 21.41 8.01
N LEU A 21 7.45 21.66 6.78
CA LEU A 21 8.80 22.13 6.46
C LEU A 21 8.82 23.64 6.70
N TYR A 22 9.55 24.10 7.71
CA TYR A 22 9.67 25.53 7.99
C TYR A 22 10.67 26.18 7.03
N ALA A 23 10.27 27.28 6.40
CA ALA A 23 11.15 28.06 5.54
C ALA A 23 12.00 29.01 6.41
N GLY A 24 13.32 28.99 6.20
CA GLY A 24 14.28 29.68 7.05
C GLY A 24 14.05 31.19 7.15
N SER A 25 13.94 31.69 8.38
CA SER A 25 14.20 33.09 8.73
C SER A 25 15.30 33.13 9.79
N GLN A 26 16.38 33.86 9.52
CA GLN A 26 17.45 34.09 10.51
C GLN A 26 16.90 34.75 11.77
N VAL A 27 17.19 34.20 12.94
CA VAL A 27 16.90 34.80 14.24
C VAL A 27 18.10 34.62 15.17
N GLY A 28 18.70 35.77 15.53
CA GLY A 28 19.41 36.11 16.77
C GLY A 28 20.22 35.05 17.54
N ASP A 29 21.52 35.34 17.63
CA ASP A 29 22.55 34.84 18.56
C ASP A 29 22.01 34.32 19.91
N GLY A 30 22.07 32.99 20.13
CA GLY A 30 21.94 32.36 21.45
C GLY A 30 21.01 31.16 21.57
N THR A 31 20.19 30.83 20.57
CA THR A 31 19.37 29.59 20.57
C THR A 31 20.00 28.50 19.69
N PRO A 32 20.05 27.23 20.14
CA PRO A 32 20.62 26.15 19.36
C PRO A 32 19.99 26.06 17.97
N ASP A 33 20.84 25.84 16.97
CA ASP A 33 20.49 25.78 15.55
C ASP A 33 19.39 24.73 15.31
N PRO A 34 18.28 25.07 14.64
CA PRO A 34 17.26 24.10 14.24
C PRO A 34 17.81 22.93 13.39
N ALA A 35 19.03 23.03 12.87
CA ALA A 35 19.76 21.94 12.21
C ALA A 35 19.99 20.70 13.10
N ASP A 36 19.91 20.82 14.44
CA ASP A 36 20.15 19.70 15.37
C ASP A 36 18.95 18.75 15.58
N TYR A 37 17.79 19.03 14.97
CA TYR A 37 16.65 18.11 14.95
C TYR A 37 16.28 17.69 13.52
N PRO A 38 16.28 16.39 13.17
CA PRO A 38 15.78 15.92 11.88
C PRO A 38 14.23 15.97 11.85
N GLN A 39 13.65 17.17 11.91
CA GLN A 39 12.21 17.40 11.73
C GLN A 39 11.79 17.29 10.25
N THR A 40 12.75 17.27 9.33
CA THR A 40 12.54 17.17 7.87
C THR A 40 12.36 15.74 7.37
N ALA A 41 12.88 14.73 8.07
CA ALA A 41 12.84 13.34 7.62
C ALA A 41 11.43 12.78 7.35
N PRO A 42 10.43 12.93 8.25
CA PRO A 42 9.07 12.43 7.98
C PRO A 42 8.34 13.25 6.91
N ALA A 43 8.61 14.55 6.80
CA ALA A 43 8.02 15.41 5.77
C ALA A 43 8.56 15.06 4.37
N VAL A 44 9.87 14.83 4.25
CA VAL A 44 10.56 14.36 3.04
C VAL A 44 10.16 12.91 2.71
N HIS A 45 10.03 12.04 3.72
CA HIS A 45 9.58 10.67 3.53
C HIS A 45 8.15 10.65 2.98
N CYS A 46 7.21 11.37 3.62
CA CYS A 46 5.87 11.54 3.09
C CYS A 46 5.91 12.17 1.71
N ALA A 47 6.81 13.15 1.46
CA ALA A 47 7.01 13.80 0.15
C ALA A 47 7.34 12.80 -0.96
N GLY A 48 8.29 11.91 -0.71
CA GLY A 48 8.68 10.86 -1.65
C GLY A 48 7.57 9.83 -1.89
N THR A 49 6.86 9.39 -0.85
CA THR A 49 5.87 8.29 -0.99
C THR A 49 4.70 8.67 -1.90
N GLY A 50 4.24 9.93 -1.85
CA GLY A 50 3.10 10.37 -2.66
C GLY A 50 3.42 10.39 -4.16
N LEU A 51 4.62 10.85 -4.53
CA LEU A 51 5.03 10.85 -5.94
C LEU A 51 5.34 9.42 -6.41
N PHE A 52 5.97 8.57 -5.59
CA PHE A 52 6.27 7.19 -5.99
C PHE A 52 5.01 6.33 -6.14
N ASP A 53 4.04 6.46 -5.22
CA ASP A 53 2.85 5.61 -5.22
C ASP A 53 1.71 6.18 -6.05
N LEU A 54 1.46 7.49 -6.00
CA LEU A 54 0.28 8.10 -6.62
C LEU A 54 0.62 8.97 -7.82
N ARG A 55 1.92 9.11 -8.15
CA ARG A 55 2.41 10.02 -9.20
C ARG A 55 1.91 11.46 -9.04
N GLN A 56 1.60 11.86 -7.81
CA GLN A 56 1.17 13.22 -7.49
C GLN A 56 1.62 13.67 -6.10
N ARG A 57 1.84 14.98 -5.98
CA ARG A 57 2.25 15.62 -4.75
C ARG A 57 1.70 17.03 -4.59
N TYR A 58 1.43 17.38 -3.34
CA TYR A 58 0.97 18.70 -2.95
C TYR A 58 1.94 19.34 -1.95
N LEU A 59 2.23 20.62 -2.15
CA LEU A 59 2.85 21.50 -1.16
C LEU A 59 1.91 22.67 -0.88
N HIS A 60 1.46 22.80 0.35
CA HIS A 60 0.57 23.87 0.76
C HIS A 60 1.36 24.99 1.47
N PRO A 61 1.43 26.20 0.87
CA PRO A 61 2.11 27.31 1.51
C PRO A 61 1.33 27.89 2.67
N ILE A 62 2.02 28.11 3.78
CA ILE A 62 1.53 28.83 4.95
C ILE A 62 2.22 30.19 4.96
N TYR A 63 1.45 31.24 4.69
CA TYR A 63 1.92 32.62 4.70
C TYR A 63 1.68 33.30 6.05
N SER A 64 2.60 34.19 6.43
CA SER A 64 2.40 35.16 7.51
C SER A 64 1.32 36.16 7.13
N ARG A 65 0.80 36.91 8.11
CA ARG A 65 -0.14 38.01 7.85
C ARG A 65 0.43 39.10 6.93
N LEU A 66 1.76 39.20 6.82
CA LEU A 66 2.46 40.15 5.95
C LEU A 66 2.76 39.58 4.55
N GLY A 67 2.34 38.34 4.26
CA GLY A 67 2.53 37.70 2.96
C GLY A 67 3.83 36.90 2.80
N ASN A 68 4.72 36.91 3.79
CA ASN A 68 5.95 36.11 3.74
C ASN A 68 5.64 34.62 3.96
N LEU A 69 6.25 33.73 3.17
CA LEU A 69 6.14 32.27 3.34
C LEU A 69 6.81 31.84 4.64
N MET A 70 6.05 31.23 5.55
CA MET A 70 6.56 30.77 6.86
C MET A 70 6.85 29.28 6.88
N ALA A 71 5.99 28.48 6.24
CA ALA A 71 6.10 27.04 6.24
C ALA A 71 5.42 26.42 5.02
N LEU A 72 5.81 25.20 4.72
CA LEU A 72 5.20 24.34 3.72
C LEU A 72 4.59 23.14 4.45
N ASP A 73 3.27 23.03 4.40
CA ASP A 73 2.57 21.80 4.78
C ASP A 73 2.53 20.85 3.59
N VAL A 74 2.54 19.55 3.84
CA VAL A 74 2.66 18.53 2.81
C VAL A 74 1.45 17.59 2.84
N PRO A 75 0.26 18.08 2.41
CA PRO A 75 -0.98 17.36 2.62
C PRO A 75 -0.95 16.01 1.88
N ARG A 76 -1.44 14.98 2.56
CA ARG A 76 -1.50 13.62 2.03
C ARG A 76 -2.41 13.59 0.80
N ALA A 77 -1.86 13.21 -0.35
CA ALA A 77 -2.56 13.23 -1.63
C ALA A 77 -3.88 12.42 -1.64
N LYS A 78 -3.97 11.35 -0.84
CA LYS A 78 -5.20 10.56 -0.64
C LYS A 78 -6.43 11.40 -0.26
N TYR A 79 -6.24 12.49 0.50
CA TYR A 79 -7.31 13.29 1.06
C TYR A 79 -7.47 14.66 0.39
N VAL A 80 -6.62 14.99 -0.59
CA VAL A 80 -6.78 16.23 -1.36
C VAL A 80 -7.72 15.97 -2.54
N ARG A 81 -8.66 16.89 -2.78
CA ARG A 81 -9.58 16.87 -3.91
C ARG A 81 -9.52 18.21 -4.63
N ARG A 82 -9.57 18.17 -5.96
CA ARG A 82 -9.65 19.35 -6.82
C ARG A 82 -11.11 19.66 -7.14
N GLY A 83 -11.47 20.94 -7.10
CA GLY A 83 -12.79 21.45 -7.45
C GLY A 83 -13.07 21.36 -8.94
N LEU A 84 -14.34 21.53 -9.32
CA LEU A 84 -14.76 21.50 -10.72
C LEU A 84 -14.24 22.70 -11.53
N ASP A 85 -13.87 23.79 -10.84
CA ASP A 85 -13.22 24.96 -11.42
C ASP A 85 -11.74 24.75 -11.73
N LEU A 86 -11.17 23.60 -11.34
CA LEU A 86 -9.75 23.24 -11.46
C LEU A 86 -8.78 24.16 -10.70
N ASP A 87 -9.26 25.15 -9.97
CA ASP A 87 -8.46 26.11 -9.22
C ASP A 87 -8.60 25.93 -7.70
N THR A 88 -9.77 25.47 -7.26
CA THR A 88 -10.04 25.25 -5.84
C THR A 88 -9.59 23.86 -5.41
N TYR A 89 -9.01 23.76 -4.21
CA TYR A 89 -8.66 22.50 -3.59
C TYR A 89 -9.35 22.32 -2.25
N TYR A 90 -9.66 21.08 -1.92
CA TYR A 90 -10.33 20.67 -0.69
C TYR A 90 -9.54 19.58 0.01
N TRP A 91 -9.48 19.67 1.34
CA TRP A 91 -9.05 18.60 2.21
C TRP A 91 -10.29 17.82 2.68
N VAL A 92 -10.32 16.52 2.40
CA VAL A 92 -11.46 15.63 2.65
C VAL A 92 -10.97 14.34 3.32
N PRO A 93 -10.75 14.36 4.65
CA PRO A 93 -10.28 13.18 5.39
C PRO A 93 -11.40 12.16 5.59
N LEU A 94 -12.63 12.63 5.77
CA LEU A 94 -13.83 11.85 6.03
C LEU A 94 -15.04 12.53 5.38
N TYR A 95 -16.10 11.75 5.15
CA TYR A 95 -17.37 12.26 4.63
C TYR A 95 -17.92 13.38 5.53
N GLY A 96 -18.29 14.51 4.92
CA GLY A 96 -18.83 15.68 5.64
C GLY A 96 -17.80 16.53 6.39
N GLN A 97 -16.50 16.22 6.29
CA GLN A 97 -15.40 17.01 6.88
C GLN A 97 -14.58 17.72 5.80
N GLU A 98 -15.27 18.31 4.82
CA GLU A 98 -14.65 18.99 3.70
C GLU A 98 -14.20 20.40 4.11
N GLU A 99 -12.93 20.70 3.87
CA GLU A 99 -12.35 22.02 4.15
C GLU A 99 -11.65 22.54 2.91
N ALA A 100 -12.06 23.71 2.41
CA ALA A 100 -11.37 24.38 1.31
C ALA A 100 -10.00 24.89 1.79
N PHE A 101 -8.96 24.67 0.99
CA PHE A 101 -7.68 25.32 1.24
C PHE A 101 -7.83 26.82 1.02
N THR A 102 -7.34 27.63 1.98
CA THR A 102 -7.41 29.09 1.87
C THR A 102 -6.54 29.62 0.73
N THR A 103 -5.37 29.00 0.56
CA THR A 103 -4.47 29.17 -0.57
C THR A 103 -4.35 27.82 -1.28
N PRO A 104 -4.55 27.75 -2.61
CA PRO A 104 -4.36 26.51 -3.35
C PRO A 104 -2.97 25.92 -3.09
N PRO A 105 -2.84 24.62 -2.81
CA PRO A 105 -1.53 23.98 -2.76
C PRO A 105 -0.91 23.95 -4.17
N TRP A 106 0.42 24.03 -4.24
CA TRP A 106 1.15 23.68 -5.45
C TRP A 106 1.00 22.19 -5.70
N HIS A 107 0.51 21.84 -6.89
CA HIS A 107 0.24 20.47 -7.30
C HIS A 107 1.23 20.06 -8.37
N LEU A 108 2.09 19.11 -8.03
CA LEU A 108 2.97 18.43 -8.96
C LEU A 108 2.35 17.08 -9.29
N MET A 109 2.20 16.76 -10.56
CA MET A 109 1.61 15.49 -11.00
C MET A 109 2.27 15.02 -12.28
N GLN A 110 2.39 13.71 -12.43
CA GLN A 110 2.66 13.12 -13.72
C GLN A 110 1.33 12.90 -14.44
N PRO A 111 1.08 13.57 -15.57
CA PRO A 111 -0.18 13.44 -16.29
C PRO A 111 -0.34 12.02 -16.86
N GLY A 112 -1.55 11.49 -16.72
CA GLY A 112 -1.98 10.26 -17.37
C GLY A 112 -2.55 10.54 -18.76
N ILE A 113 -2.78 9.48 -19.55
CA ILE A 113 -3.37 9.62 -20.90
C ILE A 113 -4.87 9.94 -20.81
N ASP A 114 -5.55 9.37 -19.82
CA ASP A 114 -7.01 9.45 -19.70
C ASP A 114 -7.50 10.72 -18.99
N GLN A 115 -6.64 11.39 -18.20
CA GLN A 115 -7.02 12.56 -17.41
C GLN A 115 -5.84 13.47 -17.03
N GLU A 116 -6.12 14.77 -16.92
CA GLU A 116 -5.15 15.85 -16.64
C GLU A 116 -5.31 16.48 -15.24
N VAL A 117 -6.11 15.86 -14.37
CA VAL A 117 -6.53 16.42 -13.08
C VAL A 117 -5.64 15.94 -11.93
N TYR A 118 -5.19 14.68 -11.97
CA TYR A 118 -4.45 13.96 -10.93
C TYR A 118 -3.30 13.17 -11.55
N GLY A 119 -2.36 12.74 -10.71
CA GLY A 119 -1.35 11.75 -11.09
C GLY A 119 -1.94 10.36 -11.28
N GLU A 120 -1.37 9.60 -12.21
CA GLU A 120 -1.74 8.21 -12.45
C GLU A 120 -0.68 7.23 -11.89
N PRO A 121 -1.01 6.40 -10.88
CA PRO A 121 -0.11 5.37 -10.36
C PRO A 121 0.32 4.33 -11.39
N ASP A 122 1.62 3.99 -11.49
CA ASP A 122 2.06 2.95 -12.45
C ASP A 122 1.63 1.53 -12.04
N TYR A 123 1.40 1.30 -10.74
CA TYR A 123 0.96 -0.01 -10.28
C TYR A 123 -0.47 -0.35 -10.73
N ILE A 124 -1.20 0.58 -11.36
CA ILE A 124 -2.53 0.32 -11.92
C ILE A 124 -2.49 -0.89 -12.86
N GLY A 125 -1.46 -0.98 -13.71
CA GLY A 125 -1.28 -2.10 -14.65
C GLY A 125 -1.04 -3.46 -13.98
N ALA A 126 -0.66 -3.49 -12.69
CA ALA A 126 -0.42 -4.70 -11.93
C ALA A 126 -1.45 -4.96 -10.82
N LEU A 127 -2.57 -4.21 -10.78
CA LEU A 127 -3.59 -4.37 -9.73
C LEU A 127 -4.15 -5.78 -9.67
N ASP A 128 -4.45 -6.39 -10.81
CA ASP A 128 -4.95 -7.76 -10.88
C ASP A 128 -3.91 -8.76 -10.37
N SER A 129 -2.62 -8.55 -10.71
CA SER A 129 -1.52 -9.37 -10.22
C SER A 129 -1.32 -9.22 -8.71
N ILE A 130 -1.41 -7.99 -8.16
CA ILE A 130 -1.36 -7.73 -6.71
C ILE A 130 -2.53 -8.43 -6.00
N GLN A 131 -3.74 -8.29 -6.54
CA GLN A 131 -4.94 -8.89 -5.96
C GLN A 131 -4.87 -10.42 -6.01
N LEU A 132 -4.45 -11.00 -7.14
CA LEU A 132 -4.23 -12.43 -7.27
C LEU A 132 -3.17 -12.95 -6.29
N ASN A 133 -2.08 -12.20 -6.11
CA ASN A 133 -1.01 -12.53 -5.15
C ASN A 133 -1.52 -12.55 -3.71
N LYS A 134 -2.36 -11.58 -3.34
CA LYS A 134 -3.02 -11.47 -2.03
C LYS A 134 -4.02 -12.60 -1.81
N GLU A 135 -4.84 -12.92 -2.81
CA GLU A 135 -5.81 -14.01 -2.71
C GLU A 135 -5.12 -15.38 -2.60
N ALA A 136 -4.03 -15.61 -3.33
CA ALA A 136 -3.22 -16.83 -3.18
C ALA A 136 -2.67 -17.00 -1.75
N THR A 137 -2.16 -15.92 -1.13
CA THR A 137 -1.73 -15.95 0.28
C THR A 137 -2.90 -16.19 1.22
N THR A 138 -4.02 -15.50 1.01
CA THR A 138 -5.23 -15.59 1.84
C THR A 138 -5.82 -17.00 1.79
N PHE A 139 -5.84 -17.61 0.60
CA PHE A 139 -6.24 -19.00 0.40
C PHE A 139 -5.36 -19.94 1.24
N ARG A 140 -4.03 -19.81 1.16
CA ARG A 140 -3.10 -20.65 1.96
C ARG A 140 -3.28 -20.44 3.46
N LEU A 141 -3.53 -19.21 3.90
CA LEU A 141 -3.80 -18.91 5.31
C LEU A 141 -5.09 -19.57 5.79
N ARG A 142 -6.17 -19.47 5.00
CA ARG A 142 -7.45 -20.13 5.30
C ARG A 142 -7.31 -21.65 5.27
N TYR A 143 -6.59 -22.17 4.30
CA TYR A 143 -6.27 -23.59 4.17
C TYR A 143 -5.56 -24.11 5.42
N TYR A 144 -4.52 -23.41 5.90
CA TYR A 144 -3.80 -23.79 7.11
C TYR A 144 -4.66 -23.67 8.38
N ARG A 145 -5.43 -22.58 8.52
CA ARG A 145 -6.32 -22.36 9.68
C ARG A 145 -7.45 -23.39 9.77
N ASN A 146 -7.96 -23.83 8.62
CA ASN A 146 -8.98 -24.87 8.52
C ASN A 146 -8.36 -26.29 8.47
N GLY A 147 -7.05 -26.40 8.75
CA GLY A 147 -6.21 -27.61 8.82
C GLY A 147 -6.26 -28.51 7.59
N SER A 148 -5.99 -27.91 6.43
CA SER A 148 -5.68 -28.65 5.21
C SER A 148 -6.83 -29.54 4.72
N HIS A 149 -8.04 -29.01 4.76
CA HIS A 149 -9.21 -29.69 4.22
C HIS A 149 -9.80 -28.85 3.09
N ALA A 150 -9.39 -29.14 1.86
CA ALA A 150 -10.32 -28.95 0.75
C ALA A 150 -11.59 -29.78 1.06
N GLY A 151 -12.77 -29.21 0.85
CA GLY A 151 -14.02 -29.93 1.07
C GLY A 151 -14.02 -31.28 0.31
N PHE A 152 -14.68 -32.28 0.85
CA PHE A 152 -14.91 -33.54 0.16
C PHE A 152 -16.39 -33.71 -0.12
N ILE A 153 -16.71 -34.41 -1.20
CA ILE A 153 -18.07 -34.86 -1.48
C ILE A 153 -18.19 -36.24 -0.86
N LEU A 154 -18.90 -36.32 0.27
CA LEU A 154 -19.36 -37.60 0.80
C LEU A 154 -20.65 -37.95 0.06
N TYR A 155 -20.63 -39.07 -0.67
CA TYR A 155 -21.82 -39.60 -1.28
C TYR A 155 -22.07 -41.02 -0.77
N THR A 156 -23.34 -41.34 -0.58
CA THR A 156 -23.80 -42.63 -0.09
C THR A 156 -24.68 -43.24 -1.16
N THR A 157 -24.46 -44.52 -1.48
CA THR A 157 -25.32 -45.27 -2.40
C THR A 157 -26.00 -46.42 -1.66
N GLY A 158 -27.34 -46.42 -1.68
CA GLY A 158 -28.19 -47.47 -1.10
C GLY A 158 -29.33 -46.95 -0.22
N ASP A 159 -30.48 -47.63 -0.27
CA ASP A 159 -31.72 -47.27 0.45
C ASP A 159 -31.71 -47.70 1.93
N LYS A 160 -30.56 -48.13 2.46
CA LYS A 160 -30.45 -48.83 3.76
C LYS A 160 -29.91 -47.97 4.92
N ILE A 161 -29.60 -46.69 4.70
CA ILE A 161 -29.22 -45.79 5.81
C ILE A 161 -30.47 -45.12 6.36
N ASP A 162 -30.76 -45.34 7.64
CA ASP A 162 -31.85 -44.70 8.38
C ASP A 162 -31.78 -43.17 8.20
N PRO A 163 -32.90 -42.50 7.88
CA PRO A 163 -32.96 -41.03 7.81
C PRO A 163 -32.37 -40.30 9.03
N THR A 164 -32.52 -40.88 10.22
CA THR A 164 -31.98 -40.36 11.49
C THR A 164 -30.45 -40.38 11.49
N ASP A 165 -29.84 -41.46 10.99
CA ASP A 165 -28.39 -41.58 10.89
C ASP A 165 -27.84 -40.67 9.80
N GLN A 166 -28.58 -40.46 8.70
CA GLN A 166 -28.23 -39.47 7.68
C GLN A 166 -28.16 -38.05 8.27
N ASP A 167 -29.13 -37.68 9.11
CA ASP A 167 -29.14 -36.36 9.74
C ASP A 167 -28.08 -36.21 10.83
N ASN A 168 -27.79 -37.26 11.60
CA ASN A 168 -26.66 -37.29 12.53
C ASN A 168 -25.32 -37.15 11.81
N MET A 169 -25.16 -37.78 10.64
CA MET A 169 -23.98 -37.62 9.79
C MET A 169 -23.85 -36.21 9.25
N ARG A 170 -24.93 -35.63 8.71
CA ARG A 170 -24.94 -34.23 8.25
C ARG A 170 -24.56 -33.27 9.37
N LYS A 171 -25.08 -33.50 10.57
CA LYS A 171 -24.79 -32.68 11.75
C LYS A 171 -23.35 -32.84 12.20
N ALA A 172 -22.84 -34.06 12.30
CA ALA A 172 -21.43 -34.32 12.65
C ALA A 172 -20.45 -33.70 11.63
N LEU A 173 -20.75 -33.78 10.33
CA LEU A 173 -19.97 -33.15 9.26
C LEU A 173 -20.08 -31.62 9.23
N LYS A 174 -21.19 -31.06 9.73
CA LYS A 174 -21.37 -29.61 9.86
C LYS A 174 -20.63 -29.08 11.08
N ASP A 175 -20.68 -29.80 12.19
CA ASP A 175 -20.02 -29.46 13.46
C ASP A 175 -18.50 -29.66 13.39
N SER A 176 -18.02 -30.54 12.50
CA SER A 176 -16.59 -30.70 12.21
C SER A 176 -16.00 -29.58 11.35
N LYS A 177 -16.82 -28.65 10.82
CA LYS A 177 -16.32 -27.49 10.05
C LYS A 177 -15.92 -26.36 11.00
N GLY A 178 -14.62 -26.06 11.07
CA GLY A 178 -14.10 -24.91 11.80
C GLY A 178 -12.66 -25.11 12.28
N PRO A 179 -11.93 -24.02 12.59
CA PRO A 179 -10.57 -24.10 13.10
C PRO A 179 -10.52 -24.91 14.40
N GLY A 180 -9.72 -25.99 14.41
CA GLY A 180 -9.53 -26.86 15.58
C GLY A 180 -10.50 -28.05 15.72
N ASN A 181 -11.50 -28.20 14.85
CA ASN A 181 -12.53 -29.26 14.95
C ASN A 181 -12.22 -30.52 14.13
N PHE A 182 -11.02 -31.09 14.29
CA PHE A 182 -10.67 -32.37 13.68
C PHE A 182 -11.18 -33.51 14.55
N ARG A 183 -12.27 -34.16 14.11
CA ARG A 183 -12.76 -35.40 14.71
C ARG A 183 -12.76 -36.47 13.65
N ASN A 184 -12.04 -37.56 13.89
CA ASN A 184 -12.14 -38.76 13.08
C ASN A 184 -13.59 -39.26 13.11
N PHE A 185 -14.22 -39.38 11.95
CA PHE A 185 -15.58 -39.88 11.82
C PHE A 185 -15.54 -41.39 11.55
N TYR A 186 -16.12 -42.18 12.46
CA TYR A 186 -16.25 -43.63 12.32
C TYR A 186 -17.71 -43.96 12.02
N MET A 187 -17.94 -44.77 11.00
CA MET A 187 -19.27 -45.29 10.66
C MET A 187 -19.20 -46.79 10.48
N HIS A 188 -20.16 -47.48 11.09
CA HIS A 188 -20.34 -48.92 10.94
C HIS A 188 -21.52 -49.18 10.00
N ILE A 189 -21.30 -49.94 8.94
CA ILE A 189 -22.33 -50.33 7.97
C ILE A 189 -22.45 -51.85 8.03
N THR A 190 -23.60 -52.36 8.46
CA THR A 190 -23.84 -53.78 8.72
C THR A 190 -24.05 -54.61 7.45
N ASP A 191 -24.43 -53.99 6.31
CA ASP A 191 -24.80 -54.70 5.07
C ASP A 191 -24.54 -53.83 3.80
N GLY A 192 -23.32 -53.31 3.67
CA GLY A 192 -22.92 -52.40 2.58
C GLY A 192 -21.90 -53.00 1.61
N ASN A 193 -21.99 -52.62 0.33
CA ASN A 193 -20.96 -52.91 -0.66
C ASN A 193 -19.78 -51.92 -0.51
N LYS A 194 -18.63 -52.24 -1.12
CA LYS A 194 -17.42 -51.39 -1.09
C LYS A 194 -17.67 -49.93 -1.51
N ASP A 195 -18.70 -49.68 -2.31
CA ASP A 195 -19.08 -48.36 -2.82
C ASP A 195 -20.26 -47.69 -2.10
N SER A 196 -20.76 -48.29 -1.01
CA SER A 196 -21.93 -47.76 -0.28
C SER A 196 -21.66 -46.40 0.36
N VAL A 197 -20.41 -46.11 0.73
CA VAL A 197 -20.00 -44.79 1.20
C VAL A 197 -18.65 -44.47 0.59
N ASN A 198 -18.64 -43.42 -0.23
CA ASN A 198 -17.45 -43.00 -0.94
C ASN A 198 -17.18 -41.53 -0.66
N LEU A 199 -15.91 -41.25 -0.35
CA LEU A 199 -15.40 -39.91 -0.18
C LEU A 199 -14.67 -39.53 -1.46
N ILE A 200 -15.24 -38.60 -2.23
CA ILE A 200 -14.54 -37.99 -3.36
C ILE A 200 -13.85 -36.74 -2.80
N PRO A 201 -12.52 -36.75 -2.66
CA PRO A 201 -11.82 -35.51 -2.35
C PRO A 201 -12.06 -34.55 -3.52
N ILE A 202 -12.54 -33.34 -3.25
CA ILE A 202 -12.51 -32.29 -4.28
C ILE A 202 -11.02 -31.94 -4.42
N SER A 203 -10.40 -32.51 -5.45
CA SER A 203 -8.96 -32.60 -5.63
C SER A 203 -8.20 -31.35 -5.19
N GLU A 204 -7.52 -31.51 -4.06
CA GLU A 204 -6.55 -30.60 -3.45
C GLU A 204 -5.20 -30.60 -4.21
N ILE A 205 -5.02 -31.52 -5.14
CA ILE A 205 -3.73 -31.88 -5.77
C ILE A 205 -3.43 -31.04 -7.01
N ALA A 206 -4.44 -30.63 -7.80
CA ALA A 206 -4.19 -29.85 -9.02
C ALA A 206 -3.82 -28.38 -8.75
N ALA A 207 -4.38 -27.78 -7.70
CA ALA A 207 -4.14 -26.37 -7.40
C ALA A 207 -2.83 -26.10 -6.63
N LYS A 208 -2.25 -27.11 -5.96
CA LYS A 208 -1.03 -26.93 -5.15
C LYS A 208 0.18 -26.50 -5.99
N ASP A 209 0.31 -27.02 -7.21
CA ASP A 209 1.42 -26.70 -8.12
C ASP A 209 1.27 -25.30 -8.74
N ASP A 210 0.04 -24.88 -9.04
CA ASP A 210 -0.22 -23.57 -9.65
C ASP A 210 0.03 -22.39 -8.70
N PHE A 211 -0.12 -22.54 -7.38
CA PHE A 211 0.08 -21.42 -6.46
C PHE A 211 1.52 -20.89 -6.44
N GLN A 212 2.52 -21.76 -6.61
CA GLN A 212 3.91 -21.29 -6.70
C GLN A 212 4.14 -20.52 -8.00
N ALA A 213 3.60 -21.01 -9.12
CA ALA A 213 3.68 -20.34 -10.42
C ALA A 213 2.97 -18.97 -10.38
N ILE A 214 1.75 -18.92 -9.85
CA ILE A 214 0.98 -17.67 -9.65
C ILE A 214 1.78 -16.67 -8.81
N LYS A 215 2.36 -17.10 -7.68
CA LYS A 215 3.15 -16.22 -6.81
C LYS A 215 4.45 -15.75 -7.47
N GLY A 216 5.05 -16.58 -8.32
CA GLY A 216 6.22 -16.21 -9.12
C GLY A 216 5.88 -15.14 -10.16
N GLN A 217 4.89 -15.40 -11.01
CA GLN A 217 4.48 -14.48 -12.08
C GLN A 217 3.97 -13.16 -11.51
N THR A 218 3.07 -13.20 -10.52
CA THR A 218 2.54 -11.98 -9.91
C THR A 218 3.58 -11.16 -9.16
N ARG A 219 4.67 -11.78 -8.67
CA ARG A 219 5.82 -11.06 -8.10
C ARG A 219 6.55 -10.33 -9.22
N ASP A 220 6.81 -10.99 -10.33
CA ASP A 220 7.55 -10.40 -11.45
C ASP A 220 6.76 -9.25 -12.10
N ASP A 221 5.43 -9.36 -12.19
CA ASP A 221 4.56 -8.26 -12.62
C ASP A 221 4.63 -7.05 -11.67
N GLN A 222 4.64 -7.30 -10.35
CA GLN A 222 4.78 -6.23 -9.35
C GLN A 222 6.16 -5.55 -9.44
N LEU A 223 7.22 -6.33 -9.68
CA LEU A 223 8.57 -5.79 -9.91
C LEU A 223 8.61 -4.89 -11.14
N ALA A 224 8.02 -5.36 -12.24
CA ALA A 224 7.96 -4.60 -13.48
C ALA A 224 7.17 -3.30 -13.30
N ALA A 225 6.04 -3.33 -12.60
CA ALA A 225 5.21 -2.15 -12.36
C ALA A 225 5.91 -1.08 -11.53
N HIS A 226 6.65 -1.48 -10.48
CA HIS A 226 7.42 -0.54 -9.66
C HIS A 226 8.79 -0.17 -10.25
N ARG A 227 9.24 -0.88 -11.29
CA ARG A 227 10.54 -0.69 -11.96
C ARG A 227 11.75 -0.77 -11.01
N VAL A 228 11.60 -1.51 -9.90
CA VAL A 228 12.66 -1.72 -8.90
C VAL A 228 13.38 -3.05 -9.15
N PRO A 229 14.72 -3.06 -9.24
CA PRO A 229 15.48 -4.30 -9.36
C PRO A 229 15.20 -5.26 -8.18
N PRO A 230 14.99 -6.57 -8.45
CA PRO A 230 14.62 -7.56 -7.43
C PRO A 230 15.64 -7.66 -6.29
N GLN A 231 16.92 -7.47 -6.60
CA GLN A 231 18.04 -7.52 -5.67
C GLN A 231 17.94 -6.45 -4.58
N LEU A 232 17.48 -5.25 -4.95
CA LEU A 232 17.32 -4.14 -4.02
C LEU A 232 16.12 -4.35 -3.09
N MET A 233 15.19 -5.24 -3.46
CA MET A 233 14.05 -5.64 -2.64
C MET A 233 14.30 -6.91 -1.82
N GLY A 234 15.55 -7.39 -1.77
CA GLY A 234 15.91 -8.58 -0.99
C GLY A 234 15.33 -9.89 -1.54
N ILE A 235 14.94 -9.92 -2.82
CA ILE A 235 14.46 -11.15 -3.45
C ILE A 235 15.66 -12.07 -3.70
N ILE A 236 15.52 -13.32 -3.28
CA ILE A 236 16.53 -14.36 -3.50
C ILE A 236 16.28 -14.97 -4.90
N PRO A 237 17.32 -15.07 -5.76
CA PRO A 237 17.18 -15.69 -7.06
C PRO A 237 16.91 -17.19 -6.93
N ASN A 238 16.01 -17.71 -7.75
CA ASN A 238 15.72 -19.16 -7.82
C ASN A 238 16.71 -19.91 -8.74
N ASN A 239 17.60 -19.18 -9.42
CA ASN A 239 18.42 -19.67 -10.52
C ASN A 239 19.90 -19.69 -10.08
N THR A 240 20.66 -20.70 -10.49
CA THR A 240 22.08 -20.88 -10.10
C THR A 240 23.00 -19.72 -10.52
N GLY A 241 22.60 -18.94 -11.54
CA GLY A 241 23.36 -17.79 -12.03
C GLY A 241 23.23 -16.51 -11.19
N GLY A 242 22.35 -16.51 -10.19
CA GLY A 242 22.10 -15.33 -9.37
C GLY A 242 21.62 -14.13 -10.17
N PHE A 243 21.82 -12.95 -9.60
CA PHE A 243 21.23 -11.70 -10.07
C PHE A 243 22.29 -10.70 -10.60
N GLY A 244 23.57 -11.01 -10.41
CA GLY A 244 24.68 -10.14 -10.79
C GLY A 244 25.12 -9.19 -9.66
N ASP A 245 25.76 -8.10 -10.06
CA ASP A 245 26.37 -7.09 -9.19
C ASP A 245 25.32 -6.07 -8.70
N ILE A 246 25.11 -6.03 -7.38
CA ILE A 246 24.11 -5.19 -6.72
C ILE A 246 24.47 -3.70 -6.85
N GLU A 247 25.76 -3.34 -6.83
CA GLU A 247 26.19 -1.95 -6.94
C GLU A 247 25.84 -1.37 -8.30
N LYS A 248 26.03 -2.15 -9.36
CA LYS A 248 25.63 -1.76 -10.73
C LYS A 248 24.12 -1.65 -10.86
N ALA A 249 23.36 -2.60 -10.30
CA ALA A 249 21.90 -2.54 -10.31
C ALA A 249 21.38 -1.29 -9.57
N ALA A 250 21.99 -0.94 -8.43
CA ALA A 250 21.68 0.28 -7.70
C ALA A 250 22.01 1.54 -8.51
N ALA A 251 23.18 1.61 -9.14
CA ALA A 251 23.58 2.76 -9.96
C ALA A 251 22.61 2.99 -11.15
N VAL A 252 22.24 1.91 -11.86
CA VAL A 252 21.28 1.99 -12.98
C VAL A 252 19.89 2.40 -12.49
N PHE A 253 19.43 1.86 -11.35
CA PHE A 253 18.17 2.24 -10.76
C PHE A 253 18.15 3.71 -10.34
N VAL A 254 19.23 4.20 -9.72
CA VAL A 254 19.32 5.61 -9.34
C VAL A 254 19.25 6.52 -10.57
N ALA A 255 20.06 6.25 -11.60
CA ALA A 255 20.12 7.08 -12.78
C ALA A 255 18.81 7.09 -13.60
N ASN A 256 18.13 5.94 -13.72
CA ASN A 256 16.95 5.83 -14.58
C ASN A 256 15.62 6.08 -13.85
N GLU A 257 15.56 5.84 -12.54
CA GLU A 257 14.31 5.91 -11.77
C GLU A 257 14.33 7.02 -10.72
N LEU A 258 15.39 7.12 -9.93
CA LEU A 258 15.42 8.09 -8.82
C LEU A 258 15.78 9.50 -9.25
N GLU A 259 16.81 9.68 -10.09
CA GLU A 259 17.24 11.01 -10.55
C GLU A 259 16.11 11.75 -11.32
N PRO A 260 15.37 11.12 -12.26
CA PRO A 260 14.23 11.79 -12.88
C PRO A 260 13.12 12.17 -11.89
N LEU A 261 12.83 11.30 -10.91
CA LEU A 261 11.86 11.63 -9.85
C LEU A 261 12.34 12.79 -8.96
N GLN A 262 13.65 12.86 -8.69
CA GLN A 262 14.26 13.97 -7.95
C GLN A 262 14.19 15.27 -8.77
N GLU A 263 14.40 15.21 -10.08
CA GLU A 263 14.24 16.36 -10.98
C GLU A 263 12.80 16.86 -10.97
N THR A 264 11.82 15.97 -11.14
CA THR A 264 10.39 16.33 -11.03
C THR A 264 10.05 16.94 -9.67
N LEU A 265 10.56 16.40 -8.56
CA LEU A 265 10.37 17.00 -7.24
C LEU A 265 11.05 18.37 -7.10
N SER A 266 12.13 18.61 -7.84
CA SER A 266 12.84 19.89 -7.83
C SER A 266 12.06 20.99 -8.56
N GLU A 267 11.10 20.66 -9.42
CA GLU A 267 10.20 21.63 -10.06
C GLU A 267 9.42 22.47 -9.04
N PHE A 268 9.21 21.96 -7.82
CA PHE A 268 8.64 22.76 -6.74
C PHE A 268 9.49 24.00 -6.43
N ASN A 269 10.81 23.94 -6.56
CA ASN A 269 11.66 25.11 -6.36
C ASN A 269 11.33 26.22 -7.36
N ASP A 270 11.07 25.85 -8.61
CA ASP A 270 10.70 26.79 -9.67
C ASP A 270 9.29 27.35 -9.46
N MET A 271 8.33 26.50 -9.06
CA MET A 271 6.96 26.92 -8.73
C MET A 271 6.90 27.91 -7.56
N ILE A 272 7.79 27.75 -6.58
CA ILE A 272 7.83 28.56 -5.36
C ILE A 272 8.75 29.78 -5.56
N GLY A 273 9.70 29.71 -6.49
CA GLY A 273 10.72 30.75 -6.73
C GLY A 273 11.84 30.78 -5.68
N GLN A 274 12.00 29.72 -4.91
CA GLN A 274 13.05 29.55 -3.89
C GLN A 274 13.42 28.07 -3.75
N GLU A 275 14.68 27.79 -3.42
CA GLU A 275 15.16 26.42 -3.21
C GLU A 275 14.63 25.86 -1.87
N VAL A 276 13.65 24.98 -1.95
CA VAL A 276 13.01 24.29 -0.80
C VAL A 276 13.29 22.79 -0.78
N VAL A 277 13.59 22.21 -1.94
CA VAL A 277 13.96 20.81 -2.12
C VAL A 277 15.39 20.75 -2.66
N ARG A 278 16.26 20.00 -1.98
CA ARG A 278 17.63 19.73 -2.42
C ARG A 278 17.95 18.26 -2.23
N PHE A 279 18.60 17.66 -3.23
CA PHE A 279 19.08 16.29 -3.18
C PHE A 279 20.59 16.24 -3.04
N ALA A 280 21.09 15.31 -2.24
CA ALA A 280 22.50 15.01 -2.17
C ALA A 280 22.89 14.08 -3.33
N PRO A 281 24.09 14.23 -3.91
CA PRO A 281 24.56 13.34 -4.97
C PRO A 281 24.59 11.90 -4.47
N PHE A 282 24.17 10.95 -5.32
CA PHE A 282 24.23 9.54 -4.98
C PHE A 282 25.68 9.07 -4.86
N SER A 283 25.98 8.38 -3.76
CA SER A 283 27.28 7.75 -3.52
C SER A 283 27.10 6.44 -2.76
N LEU A 284 27.72 5.38 -3.27
CA LEU A 284 27.79 4.08 -2.59
C LEU A 284 28.92 4.01 -1.55
N SER A 285 29.89 4.91 -1.62
CA SER A 285 31.18 4.80 -0.92
C SER A 285 31.34 5.74 0.28
N GLN A 286 30.36 6.60 0.58
CA GLN A 286 30.43 7.52 1.72
C GLN A 286 29.25 7.33 2.69
N PRO A 287 29.49 7.14 4.01
CA PRO A 287 28.42 7.18 4.99
C PRO A 287 27.81 8.58 5.01
N ARG A 288 26.47 8.68 5.00
CA ARG A 288 25.76 9.94 5.18
C ARG A 288 26.02 10.42 6.62
N SER A 289 26.66 11.59 6.76
CA SER A 289 26.82 12.32 8.03
C SER A 289 25.51 12.96 8.47
#